data_AF-A0A0A3INE0-F1
#
_entry.id   AF-A0A0A3INE0-F1
#
_cell.length_a   1.000
_cell.length_b   1.000
_cell.length_c   1.000
_cell.angle_alpha   90.00
_cell.angle_beta   90.00
_cell.angle_gamma   90.00
#
_symmetry.space_group_name_H-M   'P 1'
#
loop_
_entity.id
_entity.type
_entity.pdbx_description
1 polymer ?
#
loop_
_entity_poly.entity_id
_entity_poly.type
_entity_poly.pdbx_seq_one_letter_code
_entity_poly.pdbx_strand_id
1 'polypeptide(L)'
;MAIAKMVRTFFYFLTIPVLFVLYLGLILSAFLISIAGILRTIGFEQIKMSIWHNVAIPVSLSIPISLIVSFLLIIGSFYIKRLIKHCVSHLNF
;
A
#
# COMPACT_ATOMS: atom_id res chain seq x y z
N MET A 1 19.83 -9.36 31.14
CA MET A 1 19.77 -9.57 29.67
C MET A 1 18.46 -10.21 29.19
N ALA A 2 17.82 -11.10 29.97
CA ALA A 2 16.56 -11.77 29.59
C ALA A 2 15.35 -10.84 29.40
N ILE A 3 15.16 -9.84 30.26
CA ILE A 3 14.00 -8.92 30.22
C ILE A 3 14.00 -8.09 28.92
N ALA A 4 15.16 -7.60 28.50
CA ALA A 4 15.30 -6.85 27.24
C ALA A 4 14.97 -7.69 26.00
N LYS A 5 15.33 -9.00 26.01
CA LYS A 5 14.95 -9.94 24.94
C LYS A 5 13.43 -10.14 24.91
N MET A 6 12.81 -10.35 26.08
CA MET A 6 11.36 -10.57 26.22
C MET A 6 10.53 -9.38 25.73
N VAL A 7 10.91 -8.16 26.12
CA VAL A 7 10.25 -6.92 25.67
C VAL A 7 10.36 -6.77 24.15
N ARG A 8 11.56 -7.00 23.59
CA ARG A 8 11.79 -6.87 22.13
C ARG A 8 10.96 -7.90 21.34
N THR A 9 10.85 -9.14 21.82
CA THR A 9 9.99 -10.18 21.23
C THR A 9 8.52 -9.76 21.25
N PHE A 10 8.03 -9.21 22.36
CA PHE A 10 6.64 -8.72 22.45
C PHE A 10 6.34 -7.61 21.43
N PHE A 11 7.25 -6.63 21.30
CA PHE A 11 7.10 -5.57 20.31
C PHE A 11 7.09 -6.11 18.87
N TYR A 12 7.96 -7.06 18.53
CA TYR A 12 7.94 -7.67 17.20
C TYR A 12 6.65 -8.45 16.94
N PHE A 13 6.16 -9.18 17.94
CA PHE A 13 4.91 -9.93 17.83
C PHE A 13 3.70 -9.02 17.59
N LEU A 14 3.67 -7.84 18.22
CA LEU A 14 2.63 -6.83 17.99
C LEU A 14 2.81 -6.10 16.65
N THR A 15 4.05 -5.90 16.21
CA THR A 15 4.39 -5.13 15.00
C THR A 15 4.06 -5.92 13.72
N ILE A 16 4.27 -7.25 13.72
CA ILE A 16 3.99 -8.11 12.56
C ILE A 16 2.56 -8.03 12.03
N PRO A 17 1.49 -8.19 12.84
CA PRO A 17 0.12 -8.12 12.34
C PRO A 17 -0.20 -6.72 11.80
N VAL A 18 0.33 -5.66 12.42
CA VAL A 18 0.16 -4.28 11.93
C VAL A 18 0.79 -4.11 10.55
N LEU A 19 2.03 -4.57 10.35
CA LEU A 19 2.67 -4.51 9.02
C LEU A 19 1.97 -5.42 8.02
N PHE A 20 1.41 -6.56 8.45
CA PHE A 20 0.69 -7.47 7.56
C PHE A 20 -0.61 -6.83 7.03
N VAL A 21 -1.37 -6.18 7.90
CA VAL A 21 -2.57 -5.42 7.51
C VAL A 21 -2.19 -4.27 6.58
N LEU A 22 -1.11 -3.54 6.88
CA LEU A 22 -0.60 -2.48 6.01
C LEU A 22 -0.21 -3.01 4.61
N TYR A 23 0.48 -4.16 4.55
CA TYR A 23 0.88 -4.80 3.31
C TYR A 23 -0.32 -5.20 2.45
N LEU A 24 -1.32 -5.84 3.05
CA LEU A 24 -2.59 -6.18 2.40
C LEU A 24 -3.30 -4.93 1.90
N GLY A 25 -3.40 -3.88 2.73
CA GLY A 25 -4.02 -2.61 2.37
C GLY A 25 -3.35 -1.93 1.19
N LEU A 26 -2.01 -1.94 1.12
CA LEU A 26 -1.25 -1.37 -0.01
C LEU A 26 -1.51 -2.13 -1.32
N ILE A 27 -1.55 -3.47 -1.26
CA ILE A 27 -1.85 -4.30 -2.44
C ILE A 27 -3.28 -4.07 -2.93
N LEU A 28 -4.25 -4.08 -2.01
CA LEU A 28 -5.65 -3.80 -2.31
C LEU A 28 -5.80 -2.42 -2.93
N SER A 29 -5.13 -1.41 -2.38
CA SER A 29 -5.15 -0.04 -2.91
C SER A 29 -4.58 0.04 -4.32
N ALA A 30 -3.45 -0.62 -4.59
CA ALA A 30 -2.85 -0.67 -5.92
C ALA A 30 -3.77 -1.36 -6.95
N PHE A 31 -4.46 -2.42 -6.53
CA PHE A 31 -5.43 -3.10 -7.38
C PHE A 31 -6.63 -2.22 -7.69
N LEU A 32 -7.20 -1.57 -6.66
CA LEU A 32 -8.33 -0.66 -6.81
C LEU A 32 -8.02 0.55 -7.69
N ILE A 33 -6.84 1.16 -7.53
CA ILE A 33 -6.41 2.26 -8.39
C ILE A 33 -6.27 1.79 -9.84
N SER A 34 -5.64 0.64 -10.08
CA SER A 34 -5.47 0.11 -11.43
C SER A 34 -6.82 -0.12 -12.12
N ILE A 35 -7.80 -0.66 -11.39
CA ILE A 35 -9.18 -0.83 -11.91
C ILE A 35 -9.85 0.53 -12.13
N ALA A 36 -9.74 1.47 -11.18
CA ALA A 36 -10.34 2.79 -11.30
C ALA A 36 -9.81 3.57 -12.50
N GLY A 37 -8.50 3.47 -12.77
CA GLY A 37 -7.86 4.05 -13.95
C GLY A 37 -8.45 3.49 -15.25
N ILE A 38 -8.61 2.17 -15.35
CA ILE A 38 -9.23 1.51 -16.52
C ILE A 38 -10.70 1.89 -16.66
N LEU A 39 -11.47 1.83 -15.58
CA LEU A 39 -12.91 2.06 -15.61
C LEU A 39 -13.25 3.50 -16.03
N ARG A 40 -12.44 4.48 -15.60
CA ARG A 40 -12.56 5.88 -16.02
C ARG A 40 -12.30 6.09 -17.53
N THR A 41 -11.48 5.24 -18.16
CA THR A 41 -11.18 5.32 -19.60
C THR A 41 -12.24 4.70 -20.49
N ILE A 42 -12.99 3.73 -19.95
CA ILE A 42 -14.09 3.05 -20.66
C ILE A 42 -15.35 3.96 -20.72
N GLY A 43 -15.30 5.16 -20.10
CA GLY A 43 -16.38 6.14 -20.17
C GLY A 43 -17.31 6.14 -18.96
N PHE A 44 -16.94 5.48 -17.86
CA PHE A 44 -17.65 5.66 -16.58
C PHE A 44 -17.32 7.04 -15.99
N GLU A 45 -18.02 8.08 -16.45
CA GLU A 45 -17.87 9.47 -16.00
C GLU A 45 -18.26 9.69 -14.51
N GLN A 46 -18.90 8.70 -13.88
CA GLN A 46 -19.23 8.73 -12.46
C GLN A 46 -18.00 8.68 -11.55
N ILE A 47 -16.89 8.10 -12.00
CA ILE A 47 -15.65 8.03 -11.23
C ILE A 47 -14.84 9.29 -11.50
N LYS A 48 -15.23 10.41 -10.89
CA LYS A 48 -14.48 11.67 -10.94
C LYS A 48 -13.28 11.61 -10.00
N MET A 49 -12.09 11.38 -10.57
CA MET A 49 -10.84 11.71 -9.89
C MET A 49 -10.63 13.22 -9.94
N SER A 50 -10.37 13.83 -8.79
CA SER A 50 -10.02 15.24 -8.66
C SER A 50 -8.69 15.35 -7.92
N ILE A 51 -7.79 16.19 -8.43
CA ILE A 51 -6.51 16.49 -7.76
C ILE A 51 -6.73 17.45 -6.59
N TRP A 52 -7.76 18.30 -6.70
CA TRP A 52 -8.15 19.29 -5.73
C TRP A 52 -9.65 19.58 -5.83
N HIS A 53 -10.22 20.29 -4.85
CA HIS A 53 -11.61 20.74 -4.90
C HIS A 53 -11.85 21.53 -6.20
N ASN A 54 -12.81 21.10 -7.02
CA ASN A 54 -13.12 21.63 -8.36
C ASN A 54 -12.04 21.51 -9.46
N VAL A 55 -10.91 20.82 -9.22
CA VAL A 55 -9.92 20.56 -10.27
C VAL A 55 -10.09 19.11 -10.76
N ALA A 56 -10.95 18.96 -11.76
CA ALA A 56 -11.16 17.69 -12.44
C ALA A 56 -9.95 17.36 -13.34
N ILE A 57 -9.43 16.16 -13.19
CA ILE A 57 -8.33 15.69 -14.04
C ILE A 57 -8.91 15.26 -15.39
N PRO A 58 -8.40 15.75 -16.54
CA PRO A 58 -8.88 15.29 -17.85
C PRO A 58 -8.67 13.78 -18.01
N VAL A 59 -9.57 13.14 -18.75
CA VAL A 59 -9.65 11.66 -18.86
C VAL A 59 -8.35 11.04 -19.38
N SER A 60 -7.62 11.79 -20.21
CA SER A 60 -6.30 11.41 -20.76
C SER A 60 -5.21 11.26 -19.70
N LEU A 61 -5.28 12.01 -18.59
CA LEU A 61 -4.28 11.97 -17.52
C LEU A 61 -4.60 10.91 -16.45
N SER A 62 -5.81 10.34 -16.46
CA SER A 62 -6.24 9.34 -15.46
C SER A 62 -5.38 8.08 -15.46
N ILE A 63 -5.05 7.55 -16.65
CA ILE A 63 -4.24 6.34 -16.81
C ILE A 63 -2.83 6.55 -16.28
N PRO A 64 -2.04 7.53 -16.78
CA PRO A 64 -0.66 7.67 -16.35
C PRO A 64 -0.57 7.94 -14.85
N ILE A 65 -1.48 8.75 -14.28
CA ILE A 65 -1.50 9.02 -12.83
C ILE A 65 -1.85 7.76 -12.05
N SER A 66 -2.89 7.04 -12.43
CA SER A 66 -3.27 5.78 -11.81
C SER A 66 -2.10 4.78 -11.83
N LEU A 67 -1.38 4.70 -12.94
CA LEU A 67 -0.26 3.78 -13.11
C LEU A 67 0.93 4.19 -12.24
N ILE A 68 1.25 5.48 -12.16
CA ILE A 68 2.29 6.03 -11.28
C ILE A 68 1.96 5.75 -9.82
N VAL A 69 0.73 6.00 -9.38
CA VAL A 69 0.33 5.79 -7.98
C VAL A 69 0.30 4.30 -7.63
N SER A 70 -0.24 3.44 -8.52
CA SER A 70 -0.15 1.98 -8.35
C SER A 70 1.29 1.51 -8.24
N PHE A 71 2.19 2.02 -9.09
CA PHE A 71 3.60 1.68 -9.05
C PHE A 71 4.25 2.09 -7.72
N LEU A 72 3.94 3.28 -7.22
CA LEU A 72 4.41 3.77 -5.92
C LEU A 72 3.91 2.91 -4.76
N LEU A 73 2.64 2.49 -4.80
CA LEU A 73 2.02 1.59 -3.82
C LEU A 73 2.67 0.20 -3.84
N ILE A 74 3.01 -0.33 -5.03
CA ILE A 74 3.71 -1.61 -5.18
C ILE A 74 5.13 -1.52 -4.61
N ILE A 75 5.86 -0.43 -4.87
CA ILE A 75 7.17 -0.19 -4.27
C ILE A 75 7.04 -0.16 -2.74
N GLY A 76 6.07 0.59 -2.21
CA GLY A 76 5.79 0.63 -0.77
C GLY A 76 5.53 -0.76 -0.20
N SER A 77 4.69 -1.55 -0.86
CA SER A 77 4.38 -2.94 -0.48
C SER A 77 5.64 -3.83 -0.44
N PHE A 78 6.56 -3.65 -1.40
CA PHE A 78 7.83 -4.38 -1.41
C PHE A 78 8.72 -4.08 -0.19
N TYR A 79 8.80 -2.81 0.21
CA TYR A 79 9.54 -2.42 1.42
C TYR A 79 8.89 -2.97 2.69
N ILE A 80 7.56 -2.94 2.79
CA ILE A 80 6.85 -3.52 3.94
C ILE A 80 7.06 -5.03 4.02
N LYS A 81 7.02 -5.75 2.89
CA LYS A 81 7.34 -7.19 2.86
C LYS A 81 8.75 -7.48 3.37
N ARG A 82 9.73 -6.65 3.00
CA ARG A 82 11.11 -6.76 3.49
C ARG A 82 11.20 -6.51 5.00
N LEU A 83 10.47 -5.53 5.51
CA LEU A 83 10.38 -5.24 6.95
C LEU A 83 9.74 -6.37 7.75
N ILE A 84 8.65 -6.97 7.25
CA ILE A 84 8.01 -8.14 7.87
C ILE A 84 9.01 -9.30 7.93
N LYS A 85 9.69 -9.60 6.81
CA LYS A 85 10.71 -10.67 6.77
C LYS A 85 11.86 -10.41 7.77
N HIS A 86 12.27 -9.16 7.92
CA HIS A 86 13.28 -8.77 8.90
C HIS A 86 12.80 -8.96 10.34
N CYS A 87 11.56 -8.56 10.66
CA CYS A 87 10.97 -8.75 11.99
C CYS A 87 10.82 -10.24 12.33
N VAL A 88 10.35 -11.06 11.38
CA VAL A 88 10.20 -12.51 11.55
C VAL A 88 11.57 -13.19 11.74
N SER A 89 12.59 -12.81 10.96
CA SER A 89 13.95 -13.34 11.12
C SER A 89 14.54 -13.01 12.50
N HIS A 90 14.16 -11.90 13.10
CA HIS A 90 14.60 -11.50 14.44
C HIS A 90 13.84 -12.20 15.58
N LEU A 91 12.65 -12.74 15.29
CA LEU A 91 11.86 -13.56 16.22
C LEU A 91 12.28 -15.04 16.21
N ASN A 92 12.75 -15.57 15.07
CA ASN A 92 13.19 -16.96 14.92
C ASN A 92 14.63 -17.21 15.45
N PHE A 93 14.99 -16.59 16.57
CA PHE A 93 16.23 -16.86 17.33
C PHE A 93 15.97 -17.72 18.58
#